data_AF-A0A495ZIR5-F1
#
_entry.id   AF-A0A495ZIR5-F1
#
_cell.length_a   1.000
_cell.length_b   1.000
_cell.length_c   1.000
_cell.angle_alpha   90.00
_cell.angle_beta   90.00
_cell.angle_gamma   90.00
#
_symmetry.space_group_name_H-M   'P 1'
#
loop_
_entity.id
_entity.type
_entity.pdbx_description
1 polymer ?
#
loop_
_entity_poly.entity_id
_entity_poly.type
_entity_poly.pdbx_seq_one_letter_code
_entity_poly.pdbx_strand_id
1 'polypeptide(L)'
;MARKKVFGNCRICGIYTKLSFEHVPPEAAFNNHRVVGKHIFELINKDPDYYFDGKGHISQRGAGAYTLCEKCNNDTGAWYGDAFANFAHQSLYILKHAKGRPSLYYPFRIYPLRVIKQIITMFFSINKDQFRFSHPDLVKFVLNKNERYLSPDIRILVYFTLGPHARYVGGTSISAIEVNPDEISRDMLDDMLNQYQRDYPKSLYSSEIAFPPLGYVLSFGLEPLDNELTDISFFARYPYGDWTSLHLKLPVNPVNTWYPGDYRSKEQIRNNFEENTQIEKEIQKRKQAEKNQ
;
A
#
# COMPACT_ATOMS: atom_id res chain seq x y z
N MET A 1 22.84 18.95 18.25
CA MET A 1 21.73 18.63 19.18
C MET A 1 21.51 17.12 19.17
N ALA A 2 21.49 16.46 20.33
CA ALA A 2 21.19 15.04 20.40
C ALA A 2 19.74 14.78 19.92
N ARG A 3 19.54 13.81 19.02
CA ARG A 3 18.20 13.44 18.54
C ARG A 3 17.32 13.04 19.74
N LYS A 4 16.11 13.60 19.81
CA LYS A 4 15.11 13.25 20.83
C LYS A 4 14.89 11.73 20.83
N LYS A 5 15.05 11.09 21.99
CA LYS A 5 14.74 9.66 22.15
C LYS A 5 13.22 9.49 22.05
N VAL A 6 12.77 8.55 21.22
CA VAL A 6 11.36 8.19 21.07
C VAL A 6 11.14 6.88 21.80
N PHE A 7 10.14 6.84 22.69
CA PHE A 7 9.74 5.64 23.42
C PHE A 7 8.31 5.25 23.01
N GLY A 8 8.04 3.95 23.00
CA GLY A 8 6.73 3.40 22.65
C GLY A 8 6.78 1.88 22.55
N ASN A 9 5.64 1.28 22.22
CA ASN A 9 5.55 -0.15 21.95
C ASN A 9 6.19 -0.47 20.60
N CYS A 10 7.09 -1.45 20.56
CA CYS A 10 7.56 -2.02 19.30
C CYS A 10 6.37 -2.61 18.54
N ARG A 11 6.18 -2.20 17.28
CA ARG A 11 5.02 -2.63 16.48
C ARG A 11 5.01 -4.12 16.13
N ILE A 12 6.14 -4.83 16.30
CA ILE A 12 6.22 -6.29 16.11
C ILE A 12 6.08 -7.00 17.46
N CYS A 13 7.08 -6.88 18.35
CA CYS A 13 7.13 -7.66 19.59
C CYS A 13 6.27 -7.08 20.73
N GLY A 14 5.85 -5.82 20.65
CA GLY A 14 5.02 -5.15 21.66
C GLY A 14 5.75 -4.65 22.89
N ILE A 15 7.07 -4.89 23.02
CA ILE A 15 7.85 -4.41 24.16
C ILE A 15 7.88 -2.88 24.14
N TYR A 16 7.49 -2.26 25.27
CA TYR A 16 7.66 -0.82 25.47
C TYR A 16 9.14 -0.51 25.72
N THR A 17 9.77 0.20 24.80
CA THR A 17 11.20 0.54 24.89
C THR A 17 11.53 1.75 24.01
N LYS A 18 12.81 2.11 23.94
CA LYS A 18 13.31 3.09 22.99
C LYS A 18 13.13 2.53 21.57
N LEU A 19 12.43 3.26 20.72
CA LEU A 19 12.20 2.88 19.34
C LEU A 19 13.40 3.29 18.47
N SER A 20 13.77 2.41 17.54
CA SER A 20 14.69 2.66 16.44
C SER A 20 13.93 3.16 15.22
N PHE A 21 14.62 3.90 14.36
CA PHE A 21 14.04 4.37 13.11
C PHE A 21 14.07 3.23 12.10
N GLU A 22 12.90 2.79 11.65
CA GLU A 22 12.74 1.83 10.58
C GLU A 22 12.58 2.56 9.26
N HIS A 23 13.41 2.21 8.27
CA HIS A 23 13.23 2.66 6.90
C HIS A 23 12.20 1.77 6.23
N VAL A 24 11.18 2.40 5.62
CA VAL A 24 10.16 1.68 4.86
C VAL A 24 10.10 2.31 3.48
N PRO A 25 10.54 1.65 2.39
CA PRO A 25 11.29 0.40 2.37
C PRO A 25 12.72 0.53 2.94
N PRO A 26 13.50 -0.56 3.08
CA PRO A 26 14.90 -0.48 3.52
C PRO A 26 15.73 0.52 2.70
N GLU A 27 16.73 1.14 3.34
CA GLU A 27 17.61 2.13 2.69
C GLU A 27 18.25 1.61 1.41
N ALA A 28 18.72 0.35 1.43
CA ALA A 28 19.32 -0.33 0.29
C ALA A 28 18.34 -0.59 -0.89
N ALA A 29 17.04 -0.43 -0.66
CA ALA A 29 15.98 -0.51 -1.66
C ALA A 29 15.55 0.89 -2.12
N PHE A 30 16.54 1.73 -2.45
CA PHE A 30 16.40 3.09 -2.99
C PHE A 30 15.83 4.14 -2.03
N ASN A 31 15.62 3.81 -0.77
CA ASN A 31 15.09 4.72 0.24
C ASN A 31 16.19 5.45 1.03
N ASN A 32 17.09 6.10 0.29
CA ASN A 32 18.30 6.74 0.81
C ASN A 32 18.40 8.23 0.44
N HIS A 33 17.29 8.83 -0.01
CA HIS A 33 17.23 10.22 -0.45
C HIS A 33 16.22 11.03 0.36
N ARG A 34 16.28 12.36 0.24
CA ARG A 34 15.35 13.24 0.94
C ARG A 34 13.92 12.98 0.49
N VAL A 35 13.02 12.80 1.45
CA VAL A 35 11.57 12.69 1.22
C VAL A 35 10.81 13.78 1.98
N VAL A 36 9.64 14.14 1.45
CA VAL A 36 8.71 15.09 2.08
C VAL A 36 7.40 14.34 2.36
N GLY A 37 7.07 14.16 3.62
CA GLY A 37 5.83 13.54 4.06
C GLY A 37 4.75 14.58 4.34
N LYS A 38 3.52 14.30 3.89
CA LYS A 38 2.30 15.07 4.19
C LYS A 38 1.24 14.14 4.76
N HIS A 39 0.48 14.60 5.75
CA HIS A 39 -0.64 13.82 6.27
C HIS A 39 -1.84 13.94 5.33
N ILE A 40 -2.65 12.88 5.24
CA ILE A 40 -3.79 12.83 4.33
C ILE A 40 -4.77 14.00 4.52
N PHE A 41 -5.06 14.37 5.76
CA PHE A 41 -5.95 15.50 6.08
C PHE A 41 -5.43 16.86 5.59
N GLU A 42 -4.13 17.00 5.34
CA GLU A 42 -3.57 18.22 4.73
C GLU A 42 -3.81 18.26 3.22
N LEU A 43 -4.10 17.10 2.61
CA LEU A 43 -4.26 16.92 1.18
C LEU A 43 -5.72 16.89 0.74
N ILE A 44 -6.65 16.46 1.61
CA ILE A 44 -8.04 16.09 1.27
C ILE A 44 -8.90 17.17 0.57
N ASN A 45 -8.51 18.43 0.54
CA ASN A 45 -9.24 19.49 -0.18
C ASN A 45 -8.32 20.39 -1.01
N LYS A 46 -7.21 19.81 -1.48
CA LYS A 46 -6.18 20.54 -2.21
C LYS A 46 -6.09 20.03 -3.64
N ASP A 47 -5.90 20.97 -4.55
CA ASP A 47 -5.64 20.69 -5.95
C ASP A 47 -4.41 19.77 -6.10
N PRO A 48 -4.40 18.84 -7.07
CA PRO A 48 -3.22 18.04 -7.45
C PRO A 48 -1.89 18.77 -7.46
N ASP A 49 -1.85 20.03 -7.88
CA ASP A 49 -0.61 20.81 -7.94
C ASP A 49 -0.08 21.19 -6.53
N TYR A 50 -0.93 21.23 -5.51
CA TYR A 50 -0.55 21.50 -4.12
C TYR A 50 0.28 20.36 -3.50
N TYR A 51 0.32 19.19 -4.13
CA TYR A 51 1.06 18.04 -3.60
C TYR A 51 2.57 18.28 -3.65
N PHE A 52 3.04 19.17 -4.55
CA PHE A 52 4.45 19.30 -4.94
C PHE A 52 5.16 20.58 -4.48
N ASP A 53 4.56 21.36 -3.59
CA ASP A 53 5.15 22.62 -3.12
C ASP A 53 6.43 22.46 -2.26
N GLY A 54 6.87 21.22 -2.03
CA GLY A 54 8.07 20.87 -1.27
C GLY A 54 7.95 21.10 0.24
N LYS A 55 6.76 21.45 0.74
CA LYS A 55 6.49 21.69 2.16
C LYS A 55 5.96 20.44 2.85
N GLY A 56 6.24 20.28 4.14
CA GLY A 56 5.82 19.13 4.94
C GLY A 56 6.91 18.62 5.86
N HIS A 57 6.72 17.42 6.40
CA HIS A 57 7.70 16.77 7.25
C HIS A 57 8.87 16.22 6.41
N ILE A 58 10.04 16.84 6.54
CA ILE A 58 11.23 16.46 5.77
C ILE A 58 12.02 15.38 6.52
N SER A 59 12.35 14.29 5.82
CA SER A 59 13.37 13.34 6.25
C SER A 59 14.53 13.32 5.26
N GLN A 60 15.74 13.62 5.73
CA GLN A 60 16.95 13.65 4.89
C GLN A 60 17.53 12.25 4.59
N ARG A 61 17.03 11.22 5.27
CA ARG A 61 17.57 9.85 5.22
C ARG A 61 16.61 8.85 4.55
N GLY A 62 15.61 9.32 3.81
CA GLY A 62 14.53 8.46 3.32
C GLY A 62 13.31 8.37 4.26
N ALA A 63 12.28 7.71 3.76
CA ALA A 63 11.00 7.50 4.42
C ALA A 63 11.10 6.44 5.53
N GLY A 64 10.43 6.69 6.64
CA GLY A 64 10.49 5.81 7.78
C GLY A 64 9.95 6.46 9.04
N ALA A 65 9.91 5.68 10.11
CA ALA A 65 9.40 6.15 11.40
C ALA A 65 10.02 5.36 12.56
N TYR A 66 10.00 5.97 13.74
CA TYR A 66 10.39 5.29 14.98
C TYR A 66 9.27 4.33 15.40
N THR A 67 9.40 3.04 15.06
CA THR A 67 8.29 2.07 15.16
C THR A 67 8.69 0.71 15.73
N LEU A 68 9.95 0.32 15.60
CA LEU A 68 10.45 -0.98 16.07
C LEU A 68 11.41 -0.77 17.24
N CYS A 69 11.56 -1.78 18.09
CA CYS A 69 12.70 -1.81 19.00
C CYS A 69 13.97 -2.17 18.23
N GLU A 70 15.13 -1.78 18.78
CA GLU A 70 16.44 -2.02 18.17
C GLU A 70 16.66 -3.50 17.83
N LYS A 71 16.26 -4.42 18.74
CA LYS A 71 16.37 -5.86 18.49
C LYS A 71 15.59 -6.31 17.26
N CYS A 72 14.29 -5.99 17.18
CA CYS A 72 13.45 -6.43 16.06
C CYS A 72 13.89 -5.80 14.73
N ASN A 73 14.28 -4.53 14.75
CA ASN A 73 14.79 -3.83 13.58
C ASN A 73 16.08 -4.49 13.08
N ASN A 74 17.08 -4.67 13.95
CA ASN A 74 18.36 -5.28 13.59
C ASN A 74 18.20 -6.73 13.13
N ASP A 75 17.38 -7.52 13.83
CA ASP A 75 17.11 -8.91 13.48
C ASP A 75 16.48 -8.99 12.08
N THR A 76 15.33 -8.34 11.87
CA THR A 76 14.60 -8.43 10.60
C THR A 76 15.39 -7.83 9.43
N GLY A 77 16.09 -6.71 9.64
CA GLY A 77 16.99 -6.11 8.67
C GLY A 77 18.13 -7.05 8.26
N ALA A 78 18.81 -7.67 9.23
CA ALA A 78 19.90 -8.62 8.96
C ALA A 78 19.42 -9.92 8.32
N TRP A 79 18.19 -10.35 8.61
CA TRP A 79 17.67 -11.63 8.11
C TRP A 79 17.07 -11.51 6.71
N TYR A 80 16.40 -10.40 6.41
CA TYR A 80 15.53 -10.28 5.25
C TYR A 80 15.88 -9.11 4.33
N GLY A 81 16.55 -8.07 4.85
CA GLY A 81 16.77 -6.80 4.17
C GLY A 81 17.51 -6.94 2.83
N ASP A 82 18.61 -7.70 2.80
CA ASP A 82 19.41 -7.88 1.57
C ASP A 82 18.65 -8.60 0.46
N ALA A 83 17.86 -9.62 0.83
CA ALA A 83 17.05 -10.36 -0.14
C ALA A 83 15.95 -9.48 -0.74
N PHE A 84 15.33 -8.64 0.09
CA PHE A 84 14.35 -7.65 -0.37
C PHE A 84 14.98 -6.58 -1.25
N ALA A 85 16.15 -6.04 -0.86
CA ALA A 85 16.86 -5.06 -1.66
C ALA A 85 17.19 -5.64 -3.05
N ASN A 86 17.69 -6.88 -3.11
CA ASN A 86 17.96 -7.57 -4.37
C ASN A 86 16.70 -7.70 -5.26
N PHE A 87 15.53 -7.99 -4.68
CA PHE A 87 14.26 -8.01 -5.39
C PHE A 87 13.87 -6.62 -5.95
N ALA A 88 14.07 -5.56 -5.18
CA ALA A 88 13.84 -4.19 -5.62
C ALA A 88 14.80 -3.77 -6.75
N HIS A 89 16.08 -4.13 -6.66
CA HIS A 89 17.08 -3.85 -7.71
C HIS A 89 16.74 -4.54 -9.04
N GLN A 90 16.35 -5.82 -9.00
CA GLN A 90 15.87 -6.54 -10.19
C GLN A 90 14.63 -5.88 -10.78
N SER A 91 13.71 -5.43 -9.94
CA SER A 91 12.48 -4.74 -10.36
C SER A 91 12.77 -3.43 -11.09
N LEU A 92 13.66 -2.59 -10.55
CA LEU A 92 14.07 -1.36 -11.23
C LEU A 92 14.80 -1.66 -12.54
N TYR A 93 15.65 -2.69 -12.57
CA TYR A 93 16.34 -3.13 -13.78
C TYR A 93 15.33 -3.50 -14.88
N ILE A 94 14.31 -4.30 -14.56
CA ILE A 94 13.25 -4.70 -15.50
C ILE A 94 12.50 -3.46 -16.01
N LEU A 95 12.05 -2.57 -15.10
CA LEU A 95 11.33 -1.36 -15.48
C LEU A 95 12.14 -0.46 -16.41
N LYS A 96 13.43 -0.27 -16.13
CA LYS A 96 14.32 0.55 -16.94
C LYS A 96 14.46 -0.02 -18.36
N HIS A 97 14.69 -1.33 -18.49
CA HIS A 97 14.92 -1.96 -19.80
C HIS A 97 13.63 -2.14 -20.60
N ALA A 98 12.50 -2.34 -19.92
CA ALA A 98 11.17 -2.36 -20.53
C ALA A 98 10.59 -0.95 -20.78
N LYS A 99 11.37 0.13 -20.55
CA LYS A 99 10.94 1.53 -20.71
C LYS A 99 9.62 1.83 -19.98
N GLY A 100 9.48 1.27 -18.79
CA GLY A 100 8.31 1.38 -17.94
C GLY A 100 7.06 0.66 -18.41
N ARG A 101 7.18 -0.23 -19.41
CA ARG A 101 6.07 -1.02 -19.97
C ARG A 101 6.40 -2.52 -20.06
N PRO A 102 6.76 -3.18 -18.94
CA PRO A 102 6.94 -4.62 -18.91
C PRO A 102 5.64 -5.35 -19.27
N SER A 103 5.69 -6.26 -20.25
CA SER A 103 4.54 -7.05 -20.72
C SER A 103 4.68 -8.56 -20.54
N LEU A 104 5.88 -9.03 -20.20
CA LEU A 104 6.24 -10.45 -20.10
C LEU A 104 6.32 -10.92 -18.64
N TYR A 105 6.47 -12.24 -18.47
CA TYR A 105 6.97 -12.81 -17.23
C TYR A 105 8.48 -12.66 -17.18
N TYR A 106 9.00 -11.99 -16.15
CA TYR A 106 10.43 -11.77 -15.96
C TYR A 106 10.99 -12.71 -14.90
N PRO A 107 12.20 -13.26 -15.09
CA PRO A 107 12.85 -14.09 -14.09
C PRO A 107 13.38 -13.22 -12.94
N PHE A 108 12.96 -13.53 -11.72
CA PHE A 108 13.48 -13.00 -10.47
C PHE A 108 14.27 -14.10 -9.76
N ARG A 109 15.57 -13.89 -9.56
CA ARG A 109 16.41 -14.79 -8.76
C ARG A 109 16.47 -14.28 -7.33
N ILE A 110 15.77 -14.93 -6.41
CA ILE A 110 15.53 -14.39 -5.06
C ILE A 110 15.48 -15.50 -4.00
N TYR A 111 15.48 -15.08 -2.72
CA TYR A 111 15.03 -15.88 -1.58
C TYR A 111 13.56 -15.54 -1.27
N PRO A 112 12.55 -16.29 -1.77
CA PRO A 112 11.16 -15.84 -1.74
C PRO A 112 10.66 -15.59 -0.31
N LEU A 113 10.96 -16.50 0.62
CA LEU A 113 10.52 -16.39 2.01
C LEU A 113 11.09 -15.13 2.70
N ARG A 114 12.34 -14.75 2.40
CA ARG A 114 12.97 -13.56 2.98
C ARG A 114 12.34 -12.29 2.44
N VAL A 115 12.06 -12.25 1.12
CA VAL A 115 11.39 -11.10 0.48
C VAL A 115 10.03 -10.83 1.13
N ILE A 116 9.17 -11.85 1.25
CA ILE A 116 7.83 -11.67 1.84
C ILE A 116 7.88 -11.35 3.33
N LYS A 117 8.85 -11.88 4.09
CA LYS A 117 9.04 -11.52 5.50
C LYS A 117 9.43 -10.05 5.66
N GLN A 118 10.32 -9.52 4.83
CA GLN A 118 10.63 -8.08 4.85
C GLN A 118 9.40 -7.23 4.51
N ILE A 119 8.59 -7.66 3.53
CA ILE A 119 7.34 -6.96 3.18
C ILE A 119 6.40 -6.88 4.38
N ILE A 120 6.21 -7.99 5.10
CA ILE A 120 5.35 -8.00 6.29
C ILE A 120 5.95 -7.18 7.44
N THR A 121 7.28 -7.18 7.64
CA THR A 121 7.95 -6.27 8.59
C THR A 121 7.65 -4.80 8.27
N MET A 122 7.69 -4.42 7.00
CA MET A 122 7.31 -3.06 6.58
C MET A 122 5.84 -2.74 6.90
N PHE A 123 4.93 -3.70 6.71
CA PHE A 123 3.52 -3.54 7.07
C PHE A 123 3.30 -3.33 8.57
N PHE A 124 4.08 -3.97 9.45
CA PHE A 124 4.06 -3.66 10.88
C PHE A 124 4.47 -2.21 11.17
N SER A 125 5.42 -1.66 10.42
CA SER A 125 5.90 -0.29 10.61
C SER A 125 4.97 0.79 10.06
N ILE A 126 4.07 0.49 9.12
CA ILE A 126 3.08 1.46 8.65
C ILE A 126 1.75 1.35 9.40
N ASN A 127 1.41 0.17 9.89
CA ASN A 127 0.22 -0.05 10.73
C ASN A 127 0.44 0.39 12.17
N LYS A 128 -0.63 0.66 12.91
CA LYS A 128 -0.53 0.98 14.35
C LYS A 128 -0.14 -0.25 15.17
N ASP A 129 0.31 -0.05 16.41
CA ASP A 129 0.74 -1.15 17.29
C ASP A 129 -0.37 -2.16 17.58
N GLN A 130 -1.64 -1.80 17.43
CA GLN A 130 -2.76 -2.74 17.57
C GLN A 130 -2.75 -3.87 16.52
N PHE A 131 -2.16 -3.64 15.35
CA PHE A 131 -2.11 -4.62 14.25
C PHE A 131 -1.51 -5.96 14.69
N ARG A 132 -0.53 -5.92 15.59
CA ARG A 132 0.10 -7.13 16.14
C ARG A 132 -0.84 -8.00 16.97
N PHE A 133 -1.84 -7.39 17.62
CA PHE A 133 -2.80 -8.12 18.45
C PHE A 133 -3.83 -8.82 17.57
N SER A 134 -4.20 -8.20 16.44
CA SER A 134 -5.07 -8.79 15.44
C SER A 134 -4.39 -9.90 14.63
N HIS A 135 -3.06 -9.85 14.48
CA HIS A 135 -2.30 -10.80 13.65
C HIS A 135 -1.05 -11.37 14.39
N PRO A 136 -1.24 -12.14 15.47
CA PRO A 136 -0.13 -12.75 16.21
C PRO A 136 0.63 -13.81 15.39
N ASP A 137 -0.03 -14.41 14.40
CA ASP A 137 0.55 -15.32 13.41
C ASP A 137 1.59 -14.59 12.55
N LEU A 138 1.30 -13.36 12.10
CA LEU A 138 2.25 -12.53 11.36
C LEU A 138 3.44 -12.09 12.22
N VAL A 139 3.23 -11.86 13.53
CA VAL A 139 4.32 -11.57 14.47
C VAL A 139 5.27 -12.78 14.55
N LYS A 140 4.72 -13.99 14.74
CA LYS A 140 5.49 -15.23 14.73
C LYS A 140 6.21 -15.41 13.39
N PHE A 141 5.52 -15.13 12.29
CA PHE A 141 6.05 -15.24 10.95
C PHE A 141 7.29 -14.37 10.75
N VAL A 142 7.30 -13.10 11.16
CA VAL A 142 8.48 -12.24 10.95
C VAL A 142 9.59 -12.46 11.98
N LEU A 143 9.26 -12.88 13.21
CA LEU A 143 10.25 -13.11 14.27
C LEU A 143 10.91 -14.51 14.24
N ASN A 144 10.42 -15.44 13.42
CA ASN A 144 11.03 -16.75 13.19
C ASN A 144 11.43 -16.92 11.72
N LYS A 145 12.74 -17.01 11.46
CA LYS A 145 13.32 -17.17 10.11
C LYS A 145 12.71 -18.34 9.34
N ASN A 146 12.46 -19.45 10.03
CA ASN A 146 12.04 -20.70 9.40
C ASN A 146 10.52 -20.88 9.42
N GLU A 147 9.76 -19.94 10.00
CA GLU A 147 8.31 -19.99 9.94
C GLU A 147 7.85 -19.85 8.49
N ARG A 148 7.06 -20.81 8.03
CA ARG A 148 6.50 -20.85 6.68
C ARG A 148 5.00 -20.80 6.76
N TYR A 149 4.41 -20.48 5.61
CA TYR A 149 2.98 -20.39 5.37
C TYR A 149 2.35 -19.17 6.07
N LEU A 150 1.43 -18.55 5.33
CA LEU A 150 0.52 -17.53 5.84
C LEU A 150 -0.85 -18.16 5.95
N SER A 151 -1.70 -17.57 6.78
CA SER A 151 -3.11 -17.93 6.80
C SER A 151 -3.74 -17.72 5.40
N PRO A 152 -4.64 -18.60 4.92
CA PRO A 152 -5.19 -18.53 3.55
C PRO A 152 -5.96 -17.24 3.22
N ASP A 153 -6.44 -16.52 4.22
CA ASP A 153 -7.11 -15.22 4.10
C ASP A 153 -6.13 -14.04 3.89
N ILE A 154 -4.82 -14.28 4.01
CA ILE A 154 -3.79 -13.24 3.87
C ILE A 154 -3.24 -13.24 2.45
N ARG A 155 -3.43 -12.11 1.76
CA ARG A 155 -2.85 -11.85 0.45
C ARG A 155 -1.81 -10.75 0.51
N ILE A 156 -0.65 -11.01 -0.09
CA ILE A 156 0.40 -10.03 -0.37
C ILE A 156 0.45 -9.85 -1.88
N LEU A 157 -0.07 -8.71 -2.33
CA LEU A 157 -0.10 -8.34 -3.74
C LEU A 157 1.05 -7.37 -4.03
N VAL A 158 1.62 -7.47 -5.23
CA VAL A 158 2.73 -6.61 -5.68
C VAL A 158 2.49 -6.08 -7.08
N TYR A 159 3.00 -4.87 -7.33
CA TYR A 159 2.96 -4.20 -8.62
C TYR A 159 4.19 -3.31 -8.81
N PHE A 160 4.49 -2.95 -10.05
CA PHE A 160 5.45 -1.90 -10.36
C PHE A 160 4.81 -0.53 -10.23
N THR A 161 5.53 0.43 -9.65
CA THR A 161 5.12 1.84 -9.64
C THR A 161 6.22 2.73 -10.19
N LEU A 162 5.82 3.64 -11.07
CA LEU A 162 6.66 4.64 -11.70
C LEU A 162 6.04 6.00 -11.44
N GLY A 163 6.64 6.76 -10.53
CA GLY A 163 6.16 8.09 -10.19
C GLY A 163 6.99 8.66 -9.05
N PRO A 164 6.96 9.99 -8.84
CA PRO A 164 7.65 10.61 -7.72
C PRO A 164 6.94 10.35 -6.38
N HIS A 165 5.76 9.75 -6.39
CA HIS A 165 4.93 9.58 -5.22
C HIS A 165 5.24 8.27 -4.51
N ALA A 166 5.31 8.37 -3.20
CA ALA A 166 5.19 7.24 -2.32
C ALA A 166 3.87 7.33 -1.54
N ARG A 167 3.23 6.19 -1.27
CA ARG A 167 1.96 6.10 -0.56
C ARG A 167 2.10 5.11 0.59
N TYR A 168 1.75 5.55 1.80
CA TYR A 168 1.81 4.76 3.02
C TYR A 168 0.43 4.80 3.65
N VAL A 169 -0.34 3.74 3.43
CA VAL A 169 -1.70 3.62 3.94
C VAL A 169 -1.72 2.45 4.90
N GLY A 170 -1.83 2.76 6.20
CA GLY A 170 -2.08 1.74 7.22
C GLY A 170 -3.49 1.16 7.11
N GLY A 171 -3.89 0.41 8.13
CA GLY A 171 -5.14 -0.33 8.19
C GLY A 171 -6.36 0.47 7.75
N THR A 172 -6.90 0.08 6.61
CA THR A 172 -8.09 0.65 6.00
C THR A 172 -9.11 -0.45 5.81
N SER A 173 -10.35 -0.22 6.25
CA SER A 173 -11.48 -1.10 5.96
C SER A 173 -12.30 -0.48 4.83
N ILE A 174 -12.55 -1.27 3.78
CA ILE A 174 -13.46 -0.94 2.69
C ILE A 174 -14.71 -1.77 2.92
N SER A 175 -15.81 -1.14 3.32
CA SER A 175 -17.10 -1.79 3.54
C SER A 175 -18.15 -1.15 2.65
N ALA A 176 -18.92 -1.96 1.92
CA ALA A 176 -20.18 -1.52 1.33
C ALA A 176 -21.19 -1.35 2.48
N ILE A 177 -21.81 -0.16 2.56
CA ILE A 177 -22.96 0.08 3.41
C ILE A 177 -24.18 0.01 2.50
N GLU A 178 -25.03 -0.99 2.69
CA GLU A 178 -26.34 -1.01 2.04
C GLU A 178 -27.19 0.12 2.65
N VAL A 179 -27.51 1.12 1.82
CA VAL A 179 -28.50 2.14 2.19
C VAL A 179 -29.86 1.57 1.86
N ASN A 180 -30.79 1.60 2.81
CA ASN A 180 -32.10 1.00 2.64
C ASN A 180 -32.86 1.69 1.48
N PRO A 181 -33.24 0.97 0.41
CA PRO A 181 -33.91 1.51 -0.78
C PRO A 181 -35.14 2.37 -0.51
N ASP A 182 -35.85 2.11 0.59
CA ASP A 182 -37.13 2.75 0.90
C ASP A 182 -37.03 4.24 1.25
N GLU A 183 -35.82 4.80 1.36
CA GLU A 183 -35.56 6.23 1.61
C GLU A 183 -35.06 7.00 0.38
N ILE A 184 -34.87 6.35 -0.78
CA ILE A 184 -34.36 6.95 -2.03
C ILE A 184 -35.39 6.71 -3.15
N SER A 185 -35.66 7.71 -4.00
CA SER A 185 -36.64 7.56 -5.09
C SER A 185 -36.27 6.39 -6.00
N ARG A 186 -37.25 5.49 -6.24
CA ARG A 186 -37.07 4.23 -6.97
C ARG A 186 -36.41 4.40 -8.33
N ASP A 187 -36.72 5.49 -9.03
CA ASP A 187 -36.16 5.79 -10.36
C ASP A 187 -34.66 6.12 -10.32
N MET A 188 -34.15 6.69 -9.23
CA MET A 188 -32.70 6.94 -9.05
C MET A 188 -31.94 5.66 -8.69
N LEU A 189 -32.61 4.75 -8.00
CA LEU A 189 -32.01 3.52 -7.50
C LEU A 189 -31.83 2.49 -8.62
N ASP A 190 -32.79 2.38 -9.55
CA ASP A 190 -32.71 1.43 -10.66
C ASP A 190 -31.61 1.78 -11.68
N ASP A 191 -31.33 3.08 -11.89
CA ASP A 191 -30.20 3.55 -12.71
C ASP A 191 -28.84 3.31 -12.01
N MET A 192 -28.77 3.47 -10.69
CA MET A 192 -27.53 3.24 -9.91
C MET A 192 -27.21 1.76 -9.72
N LEU A 193 -28.22 0.91 -9.52
CA LEU A 193 -28.06 -0.52 -9.26
C LEU A 193 -27.70 -1.32 -10.52
N ASN A 194 -28.23 -0.94 -11.70
CA ASN A 194 -27.94 -1.64 -12.94
C ASN A 194 -26.48 -1.48 -13.44
N GLN A 195 -25.75 -0.48 -12.95
CA GLN A 195 -24.33 -0.26 -13.29
C GLN A 195 -23.35 -0.94 -12.32
N TYR A 196 -23.81 -1.35 -11.13
CA TYR A 196 -22.96 -1.75 -9.99
C TYR A 196 -23.30 -3.12 -9.39
N GLN A 197 -23.84 -4.07 -10.18
CA GLN A 197 -23.90 -5.49 -9.79
C GLN A 197 -22.49 -6.12 -9.74
N ARG A 198 -21.67 -5.72 -8.77
CA ARG A 198 -20.53 -6.51 -8.30
C ARG A 198 -20.90 -7.06 -6.93
N ASP A 199 -20.63 -8.34 -6.71
CA ASP A 199 -20.56 -8.92 -5.37
C ASP A 199 -19.54 -8.09 -4.57
N TYR A 200 -20.03 -7.15 -3.76
CA TYR A 200 -19.16 -6.33 -2.93
C TYR A 200 -18.71 -7.21 -1.75
N PRO A 201 -17.40 -7.38 -1.53
CA PRO A 201 -16.93 -8.19 -0.42
C PRO A 201 -17.45 -7.61 0.90
N LYS A 202 -17.92 -8.51 1.78
CA LYS A 202 -18.23 -8.24 3.19
C LYS A 202 -16.96 -7.71 3.87
N SER A 203 -16.78 -6.39 3.89
CA SER A 203 -15.69 -5.66 4.57
C SER A 203 -14.27 -6.18 4.28
N LEU A 204 -13.57 -5.51 3.39
CA LEU A 204 -12.16 -5.80 3.08
C LEU A 204 -11.23 -4.95 3.95
N TYR A 205 -10.34 -5.57 4.73
CA TYR A 205 -9.22 -4.83 5.33
C TYR A 205 -8.01 -4.85 4.40
N SER A 206 -7.37 -3.70 4.21
CA SER A 206 -6.13 -3.59 3.47
C SER A 206 -5.15 -2.57 4.06
N SER A 207 -3.88 -2.72 3.71
CA SER A 207 -2.82 -1.73 3.91
C SER A 207 -1.98 -1.67 2.64
N GLU A 208 -1.39 -0.52 2.35
CA GLU A 208 -0.61 -0.32 1.14
C GLU A 208 0.69 0.45 1.41
N ILE A 209 1.76 -0.04 0.77
CA ILE A 209 3.05 0.64 0.69
C ILE A 209 3.40 0.77 -0.79
N ALA A 210 3.45 1.97 -1.31
CA ALA A 210 3.99 2.25 -2.63
C ALA A 210 5.25 3.09 -2.50
N PHE A 211 6.37 2.60 -3.00
CA PHE A 211 7.63 3.33 -3.07
C PHE A 211 8.42 2.83 -4.28
N PRO A 212 8.69 3.68 -5.30
CA PRO A 212 9.35 3.24 -6.53
C PRO A 212 10.63 2.42 -6.25
N PRO A 213 10.80 1.26 -6.88
CA PRO A 213 10.09 0.76 -8.07
C PRO A 213 8.82 -0.07 -7.82
N LEU A 214 8.44 -0.34 -6.57
CA LEU A 214 7.43 -1.36 -6.23
C LEU A 214 6.34 -0.81 -5.32
N GLY A 215 5.14 -1.38 -5.47
CA GLY A 215 4.08 -1.23 -4.50
C GLY A 215 3.57 -2.58 -4.01
N TYR A 216 3.10 -2.59 -2.77
CA TYR A 216 2.65 -3.77 -2.05
C TYR A 216 1.30 -3.49 -1.40
N VAL A 217 0.38 -4.44 -1.50
CA VAL A 217 -0.89 -4.43 -0.77
C VAL A 217 -0.97 -5.66 0.11
N LEU A 218 -1.18 -5.45 1.40
CA LEU A 218 -1.56 -6.48 2.34
C LEU A 218 -3.08 -6.44 2.44
N SER A 219 -3.74 -7.58 2.23
CA SER A 219 -5.18 -7.70 2.27
C SER A 219 -5.61 -8.92 3.08
N PHE A 220 -6.73 -8.79 3.80
CA PHE A 220 -7.38 -9.85 4.55
C PHE A 220 -8.78 -10.06 4.01
N GLY A 221 -9.07 -11.26 3.52
CA GLY A 221 -10.35 -11.61 2.92
C GLY A 221 -10.25 -12.74 1.90
N LEU A 222 -11.36 -13.47 1.70
CA LEU A 222 -11.40 -14.60 0.77
C LEU A 222 -11.44 -14.15 -0.71
N GLU A 223 -12.07 -13.01 -0.97
CA GLU A 223 -12.24 -12.52 -2.33
C GLU A 223 -11.04 -11.69 -2.80
N PRO A 224 -10.57 -11.93 -4.03
CA PRO A 224 -9.50 -11.14 -4.60
C PRO A 224 -9.94 -9.68 -4.74
N LEU A 225 -9.09 -8.76 -4.31
CA LEU A 225 -9.13 -7.39 -4.81
C LEU A 225 -9.09 -7.47 -6.34
N ASP A 226 -10.13 -6.99 -7.00
CA ASP A 226 -10.24 -7.00 -8.47
C ASP A 226 -9.39 -5.89 -9.11
N ASN A 227 -8.14 -5.85 -8.66
CA ASN A 227 -7.08 -5.02 -9.18
C ASN A 227 -6.07 -6.03 -9.71
N GLU A 228 -5.63 -5.89 -10.96
CA GLU A 228 -4.74 -6.79 -11.72
C GLU A 228 -3.32 -6.99 -11.11
N LEU A 229 -3.17 -6.84 -9.80
CA LEU A 229 -1.97 -7.02 -8.99
C LEU A 229 -1.55 -8.49 -8.96
N THR A 230 -0.25 -8.72 -8.82
CA THR A 230 0.30 -10.07 -8.74
C THR A 230 0.31 -10.56 -7.29
N ASP A 231 -0.36 -11.67 -7.01
CA ASP A 231 -0.28 -12.33 -5.71
C ASP A 231 1.06 -13.05 -5.53
N ILE A 232 1.81 -12.65 -4.50
CA ILE A 232 3.08 -13.27 -4.09
C ILE A 232 3.00 -13.95 -2.72
N SER A 233 1.80 -14.14 -2.13
CA SER A 233 1.63 -14.88 -0.87
C SER A 233 2.25 -16.29 -0.92
N PHE A 234 2.30 -16.89 -2.10
CA PHE A 234 2.94 -18.19 -2.29
C PHE A 234 4.45 -18.20 -1.97
N PHE A 235 5.11 -17.04 -1.89
CA PHE A 235 6.50 -16.92 -1.43
C PHE A 235 6.69 -17.49 -0.01
N ALA A 236 5.65 -17.46 0.82
CA ALA A 236 5.69 -17.99 2.17
C ALA A 236 5.83 -19.52 2.24
N ARG A 237 5.66 -20.23 1.11
CA ARG A 237 5.77 -21.70 1.03
C ARG A 237 7.23 -22.17 0.90
N TYR A 238 8.13 -21.30 0.47
CA TYR A 238 9.54 -21.63 0.24
C TYR A 238 10.32 -21.76 1.56
N PRO A 239 11.36 -22.61 1.63
CA PRO A 239 12.32 -22.61 2.74
C PRO A 239 13.12 -21.31 2.86
N TYR A 240 13.58 -20.98 4.07
CA TYR A 240 14.36 -19.76 4.35
C TYR A 240 15.67 -19.65 3.56
N GLY A 241 16.31 -20.80 3.30
CA GLY A 241 17.57 -20.90 2.56
C GLY A 241 17.40 -21.07 1.05
N ASP A 242 16.17 -21.10 0.54
CA ASP A 242 15.92 -21.49 -0.85
C ASP A 242 16.13 -20.31 -1.81
N TRP A 243 17.21 -20.39 -2.59
CA TRP A 243 17.53 -19.45 -3.66
C TRP A 243 17.01 -20.02 -4.98
N THR A 244 16.02 -19.36 -5.57
CA THR A 244 15.33 -19.89 -6.76
C THR A 244 15.02 -18.80 -7.77
N SER A 245 14.62 -19.21 -8.98
CA SER A 245 14.22 -18.33 -10.07
C SER A 245 12.71 -18.41 -10.26
N LEU A 246 11.99 -17.34 -9.93
CA LEU A 246 10.54 -17.23 -10.13
C LEU A 246 10.23 -16.32 -11.30
N HIS A 247 9.32 -16.73 -12.16
CA HIS A 247 8.86 -15.92 -13.29
C HIS A 247 7.61 -15.15 -12.88
N LEU A 248 7.70 -13.82 -12.79
CA LEU A 248 6.61 -12.96 -12.35
C LEU A 248 6.27 -11.96 -13.44
N LYS A 249 4.97 -11.71 -13.63
CA LYS A 249 4.45 -10.63 -14.47
C LYS A 249 3.74 -9.65 -13.56
N LEU A 250 4.37 -8.50 -13.29
CA LEU A 250 3.81 -7.47 -12.42
C LEU A 250 3.17 -6.37 -13.29
N PRO A 251 1.94 -5.92 -12.97
CA PRO A 251 1.35 -4.77 -13.66
C PRO A 251 2.11 -3.50 -13.29
N VAL A 252 2.01 -2.47 -14.13
CA VAL A 252 2.51 -1.12 -13.80
C VAL A 252 1.32 -0.26 -13.41
N ASN A 253 1.26 0.10 -12.13
CA ASN A 253 0.17 0.90 -11.58
C ASN A 253 0.72 2.22 -11.04
N PRO A 254 0.28 3.36 -11.60
CA PRO A 254 0.72 4.67 -11.12
C PRO A 254 0.05 4.98 -9.78
N VAL A 255 0.77 5.70 -8.94
CA VAL A 255 0.24 6.22 -7.67
C VAL A 255 0.14 7.73 -7.83
N ASN A 256 -1.02 8.20 -8.27
CA ASN A 256 -1.29 9.62 -8.53
C ASN A 256 -2.14 10.28 -7.44
N THR A 257 -2.81 9.48 -6.61
CA THR A 257 -3.64 9.95 -5.49
C THR A 257 -3.23 9.26 -4.20
N TRP A 258 -3.70 9.81 -3.09
CA TRP A 258 -3.49 9.24 -1.75
C TRP A 258 -4.49 8.13 -1.40
N TYR A 259 -5.53 7.93 -2.21
CA TYR A 259 -6.56 6.93 -1.91
C TYR A 259 -5.97 5.53 -2.10
N PRO A 260 -6.10 4.63 -1.12
CA PRO A 260 -5.60 3.28 -1.24
C PRO A 260 -6.27 2.56 -2.40
N GLY A 261 -5.50 1.77 -3.15
CA GLY A 261 -6.02 1.03 -4.31
C GLY A 261 -6.42 1.88 -5.51
N ASP A 262 -6.26 3.21 -5.46
CA ASP A 262 -6.47 4.06 -6.63
C ASP A 262 -5.21 4.06 -7.50
N TYR A 263 -5.35 3.48 -8.70
CA TYR A 263 -4.30 3.34 -9.71
C TYR A 263 -4.63 4.09 -11.00
N ARG A 264 -5.58 5.02 -10.96
CA ARG A 264 -5.99 5.79 -12.14
C ARG A 264 -4.85 6.65 -12.69
N SER A 265 -4.80 6.79 -14.00
CA SER A 265 -3.91 7.72 -14.68
C SER A 265 -4.29 9.17 -14.37
N LYS A 266 -3.36 10.11 -14.54
CA LYS A 266 -3.66 11.55 -14.36
C LYS A 266 -4.78 12.02 -15.29
N GLU A 267 -4.84 11.47 -16.49
CA GLU A 267 -5.89 11.75 -17.48
C GLU A 267 -7.25 11.23 -17.00
N GLN A 268 -7.33 9.99 -16.53
CA GLN A 268 -8.56 9.43 -15.96
C GLN A 268 -9.04 10.24 -14.74
N ILE A 269 -8.12 10.68 -13.88
CA ILE A 269 -8.46 11.54 -12.72
C ILE A 269 -9.04 12.88 -13.20
N ARG A 270 -8.40 13.51 -14.19
CA ARG A 270 -8.83 14.79 -14.75
C ARG A 270 -10.21 14.67 -15.42
N ASN A 271 -10.41 13.66 -16.26
CA ASN A 271 -11.69 13.44 -16.95
C ASN A 271 -12.82 13.23 -15.93
N ASN A 272 -12.61 12.40 -14.90
CA ASN A 272 -13.58 12.20 -13.82
C ASN A 272 -13.90 13.50 -13.07
N PHE A 273 -12.89 14.36 -12.83
CA PHE A 273 -13.10 15.65 -12.18
C PHE A 273 -13.95 16.59 -13.05
N GLU A 274 -13.68 16.64 -14.35
CA GLU A 274 -14.44 17.44 -15.31
C GLU A 274 -15.89 16.94 -15.41
N GLU A 275 -16.11 15.62 -15.50
CA GLU A 275 -17.45 15.00 -15.49
C GLU A 275 -18.24 15.32 -14.21
N ASN A 276 -17.64 15.09 -13.03
CA ASN A 276 -18.27 15.39 -11.74
C ASN A 276 -18.66 16.87 -11.62
N THR A 277 -17.80 17.78 -12.09
CA THR A 277 -18.08 19.23 -12.08
C THR A 277 -19.30 19.59 -12.95
N GLN A 278 -19.50 18.90 -14.08
CA GLN A 278 -20.68 19.13 -14.92
C GLN A 278 -21.96 18.62 -14.24
N ILE A 279 -21.90 17.43 -13.65
CA ILE A 279 -23.03 16.84 -12.90
C ILE A 279 -23.45 17.77 -11.75
N GLU A 280 -22.50 18.31 -10.98
CA GLU A 280 -22.79 19.27 -9.91
C GLU A 280 -23.50 20.53 -10.41
N LYS A 281 -23.05 21.09 -11.54
CA LYS A 281 -23.70 22.26 -12.17
C LYS A 281 -25.11 21.94 -12.64
N GLU A 282 -25.35 20.75 -13.19
CA GLU A 282 -26.69 20.31 -13.59
C GLU A 282 -27.61 20.14 -12.39
N ILE A 283 -27.14 19.53 -11.30
CA ILE A 283 -27.90 19.38 -10.05
C ILE A 283 -28.26 20.77 -9.47
N GLN A 284 -27.32 21.71 -9.48
CA GLN A 284 -27.59 23.08 -9.01
C GLN A 284 -28.64 23.79 -9.85
N LYS A 285 -28.58 23.66 -11.19
CA LYS A 285 -29.58 24.21 -12.11
C LYS A 285 -30.97 23.63 -11.86
N ARG A 286 -31.09 22.30 -11.68
CA ARG A 286 -32.37 21.63 -11.37
C ARG A 286 -32.97 22.13 -10.06
N LYS A 287 -32.18 22.17 -8.98
CA LYS A 287 -32.62 22.71 -7.67
C LYS A 287 -33.06 24.17 -7.74
N GLN A 288 -32.46 24.97 -8.62
CA GLN A 288 -32.85 26.36 -8.79
C GLN A 288 -34.12 26.52 -9.62
N ALA A 289 -34.37 25.63 -10.59
CA ALA A 289 -35.62 25.58 -11.34
C ALA A 289 -36.80 25.16 -10.45
N GLU A 290 -36.60 24.18 -9.56
CA GLU A 290 -37.61 23.71 -8.60
C GLU A 290 -37.97 24.75 -7.54
N LYS A 291 -37.03 25.62 -7.13
CA LYS A 291 -37.30 26.73 -6.20
C LYS A 291 -38.05 27.91 -6.83
N ASN A 292 -38.08 27.98 -8.15
CA ASN A 292 -38.72 29.06 -8.91
C ASN A 292 -40.11 28.65 -9.45
N GLN A 293 -40.58 27.43 -9.15
CA GLN A 293 -41.95 26.94 -9.36
C GLN A 293 -42.73 27.02 -8.05
#